data_AF-F4SCH8-F1
#
_entry.id   AF-F4SCH8-F1
#
_cell.length_a   1.000
_cell.length_b   1.000
_cell.length_c   1.000
_cell.angle_alpha   90.00
_cell.angle_beta   90.00
_cell.angle_gamma   90.00
#
_symmetry.space_group_name_H-M   'P 1'
#
loop_
_entity.id
_entity.type
_entity.pdbx_description
1 polymer ?
#
loop_
_entity_poly.entity_id
_entity_poly.type
_entity_poly.pdbx_seq_one_letter_code
_entity_poly.pdbx_strand_id
1 'polypeptide(L)'
;MTRSKKKSTPTNSPNSHDQNNATTSTSKPTIPEKQQPKSETTFDIPPKLSTSDNSNNVYFKIETLDDKLRTIILQHDAEQKLQEITCLQMYQILVHFNPATKSRPYHKKALLTNNFLANVLPLVRPYALPAPTTQPMQTKQSIDNDFDPLSRKTTKQQLTSAIRNANPKFTIAPGSRTDSLLILYKAFGIKTYPLQQLPSWGPT
;
A
#
# COMPACT_ATOMS: atom_id res chain seq x y z
N MET A 1 53.61 -25.00 -13.29
CA MET A 1 54.45 -24.31 -12.29
C MET A 1 54.93 -22.99 -12.87
N THR A 2 54.32 -21.86 -12.51
CA THR A 2 54.95 -20.54 -12.62
C THR A 2 54.30 -19.61 -11.59
N ARG A 3 55.12 -19.18 -10.63
CA ARG A 3 54.77 -18.26 -9.54
C ARG A 3 54.96 -16.83 -10.01
N SER A 4 54.02 -15.94 -9.71
CA SER A 4 54.24 -14.49 -9.78
C SER A 4 53.78 -13.81 -8.50
N LYS A 5 54.79 -13.37 -7.73
CA LYS A 5 54.74 -12.47 -6.56
C LYS A 5 54.60 -11.02 -7.02
N LYS A 6 53.87 -10.19 -6.24
CA LYS A 6 54.12 -8.76 -5.89
C LYS A 6 52.78 -8.12 -5.45
N LYS A 7 52.68 -7.14 -4.56
CA LYS A 7 53.61 -6.39 -3.69
C LYS A 7 52.68 -5.61 -2.75
N SER A 8 52.85 -5.74 -1.44
CA SER A 8 52.13 -4.96 -0.42
C SER A 8 52.89 -3.66 -0.14
N THR A 9 52.15 -2.56 -0.06
CA THR A 9 52.62 -1.26 0.46
C THR A 9 51.84 -0.92 1.72
N PRO A 10 52.49 -0.49 2.82
CA PRO A 10 51.82 0.02 4.00
C PRO A 10 51.57 1.52 3.84
N THR A 11 50.41 2.01 4.27
CA THR A 11 50.17 3.45 4.44
C THR A 11 49.77 3.72 5.88
N ASN A 12 50.74 4.19 6.65
CA ASN A 12 50.53 4.97 7.86
C ASN A 12 49.90 6.30 7.47
N SER A 13 48.92 6.78 8.25
CA SER A 13 49.06 8.07 8.95
C SER A 13 47.90 8.36 9.91
N PRO A 14 48.15 9.19 10.94
CA PRO A 14 47.31 9.37 12.14
C PRO A 14 46.55 10.71 12.14
N ASN A 15 45.49 10.81 12.97
CA ASN A 15 45.05 12.02 13.70
C ASN A 15 43.75 11.68 14.45
N SER A 16 43.64 11.81 15.78
CA SER A 16 43.68 13.00 16.67
C SER A 16 42.37 13.80 16.66
N HIS A 17 41.95 14.18 17.88
CA HIS A 17 40.81 15.02 18.29
C HIS A 17 39.41 14.37 18.26
N ASP A 18 38.54 14.46 19.27
CA ASP A 18 38.47 15.34 20.44
C ASP A 18 37.82 14.63 21.65
N GLN A 19 38.34 14.91 22.84
CA GLN A 19 37.69 14.64 24.12
C GLN A 19 36.80 15.83 24.48
N ASN A 20 35.48 15.65 24.49
CA ASN A 20 34.57 16.61 25.11
C ASN A 20 34.35 16.26 26.59
N ASN A 21 34.80 17.17 27.42
CA ASN A 21 34.66 17.21 28.86
C ASN A 21 33.44 18.08 29.23
N ALA A 22 32.88 17.81 30.40
CA ALA A 22 32.06 18.72 31.24
C ALA A 22 30.58 18.98 30.86
N THR A 23 29.62 19.25 31.78
CA THR A 23 29.46 19.16 33.26
C THR A 23 27.99 19.59 33.55
N THR A 24 27.41 19.08 34.65
CA THR A 24 26.36 19.69 35.52
C THR A 24 24.92 20.01 35.04
N SER A 25 23.97 19.21 35.54
CA SER A 25 23.04 19.52 36.66
C SER A 25 22.01 20.67 36.60
N THR A 26 20.79 20.32 37.05
CA THR A 26 19.84 21.14 37.86
C THR A 26 19.05 22.21 37.08
N SER A 27 17.72 22.12 36.92
CA SER A 27 16.74 22.37 37.99
C SER A 27 15.31 22.14 37.49
N LYS A 28 14.47 21.55 38.35
CA LYS A 28 13.00 21.60 38.29
C LYS A 28 12.52 23.03 38.57
N PRO A 29 11.41 23.43 37.94
CA PRO A 29 10.41 24.23 38.64
C PRO A 29 9.04 23.53 38.61
N THR A 30 8.53 23.24 39.81
CA THR A 30 7.15 22.85 40.11
C THR A 30 6.32 24.09 40.34
N ILE A 31 5.25 24.33 39.57
CA ILE A 31 4.10 25.16 39.96
C ILE A 31 2.83 24.67 39.20
N PRO A 32 1.60 25.08 39.57
CA PRO A 32 0.64 24.24 40.25
C PRO A 32 -0.58 23.88 39.39
N GLU A 33 -1.26 22.84 39.88
CA GLU A 33 -2.55 22.32 39.47
C GLU A 33 -3.61 23.41 39.19
N LYS A 34 -4.12 23.43 37.96
CA LYS A 34 -5.41 24.02 37.62
C LYS A 34 -6.28 22.93 36.98
N GLN A 35 -7.24 22.47 37.76
CA GLN A 35 -8.32 21.59 37.33
C GLN A 35 -9.15 22.30 36.25
N GLN A 36 -9.25 21.68 35.08
CA GLN A 36 -10.29 21.96 34.10
C GLN A 36 -11.04 20.65 33.80
N PRO A 37 -12.39 20.66 33.84
CA PRO A 37 -13.19 19.50 33.49
C PRO A 37 -13.34 19.46 31.98
N LYS A 38 -13.05 18.32 31.33
CA LYS A 38 -13.60 18.04 29.99
C LYS A 38 -13.42 16.59 29.56
N SER A 39 -14.60 15.96 29.44
CA SER A 39 -14.99 15.02 28.40
C SER A 39 -14.10 13.80 28.17
N GLU A 40 -14.58 12.68 28.71
CA GLU A 40 -14.34 11.34 28.22
C GLU A 40 -14.59 11.29 26.70
N THR A 41 -13.53 11.25 25.94
CA THR A 41 -13.54 10.64 24.61
C THR A 41 -12.35 9.71 24.60
N THR A 42 -12.63 8.45 24.91
CA THR A 42 -11.70 7.34 24.80
C THR A 42 -11.35 7.19 23.33
N PHE A 43 -10.36 7.95 22.86
CA PHE A 43 -9.59 7.54 21.70
C PHE A 43 -8.71 6.40 22.18
N ASP A 44 -8.93 5.21 21.62
CA ASP A 44 -8.00 4.08 21.74
C ASP A 44 -6.60 4.57 21.35
N ILE A 45 -5.80 4.90 22.35
CA ILE A 45 -4.38 5.17 22.17
C ILE A 45 -3.80 3.81 21.74
N PRO A 46 -3.21 3.68 20.54
CA PRO A 46 -2.58 2.43 20.14
C PRO A 46 -1.58 2.03 21.23
N PRO A 47 -1.49 0.74 21.59
CA PRO A 47 -0.64 0.28 22.68
C PRO A 47 0.75 0.87 22.46
N LYS A 48 1.22 1.65 23.44
CA LYS A 48 2.59 2.19 23.45
C LYS A 48 3.50 0.99 23.26
N LEU A 49 3.99 0.85 22.03
CA LEU A 49 4.96 -0.15 21.65
C LEU A 49 6.16 0.13 22.54
N SER A 50 6.34 -0.68 23.58
CA SER A 50 7.48 -0.65 24.47
C SER A 50 8.67 -1.12 23.65
N THR A 51 9.17 -0.24 22.81
CA THR A 51 10.24 -0.54 21.89
C THR A 51 11.55 -0.22 22.59
N SER A 52 12.41 -1.22 22.67
CA SER A 52 13.77 -1.07 23.18
C SER A 52 14.48 0.10 22.51
N ASP A 53 15.45 0.72 23.19
CA ASP A 53 16.18 1.91 22.74
C ASP A 53 16.73 1.84 21.29
N ASN A 54 16.86 0.63 20.72
CA ASN A 54 17.26 0.41 19.32
C ASN A 54 16.19 0.79 18.28
N SER A 55 14.91 0.77 18.64
CA SER A 55 13.80 1.08 17.73
C SER A 55 13.84 2.51 17.21
N ASN A 56 14.13 3.47 18.09
CA ASN A 56 14.27 4.86 17.75
C ASN A 56 15.38 5.07 16.71
N ASN A 57 16.51 4.37 16.84
CA ASN A 57 17.61 4.47 15.87
C ASN A 57 17.19 4.00 14.46
N VAL A 58 16.46 2.88 14.37
CA VAL A 58 15.97 2.37 13.07
C VAL A 58 14.98 3.36 12.44
N TYR A 59 14.08 3.93 13.25
CA TYR A 59 13.14 4.93 12.78
C TYR A 59 13.84 6.17 12.19
N PHE A 60 14.82 6.74 12.90
CA PHE A 60 15.61 7.87 12.39
C PHE A 60 16.37 7.52 11.10
N LYS A 61 16.89 6.30 10.98
CA LYS A 61 17.51 5.84 9.73
C LYS A 61 16.51 5.76 8.58
N ILE A 62 15.27 5.32 8.84
CA ILE A 62 14.22 5.32 7.82
C ILE A 62 13.88 6.76 7.42
N GLU A 63 13.75 7.66 8.39
CA GLU A 63 13.36 9.06 8.16
C GLU A 63 14.39 9.82 7.33
N THR A 64 15.69 9.61 7.62
CA THR A 64 16.83 10.27 6.95
C THR A 64 17.20 9.65 5.59
N LEU A 65 16.56 8.54 5.20
CA LEU A 65 16.78 7.94 3.90
C LEU A 65 16.14 8.80 2.81
N ASP A 66 16.76 8.84 1.62
CA ASP A 66 16.20 9.51 0.44
C ASP A 66 14.74 9.09 0.20
N ASP A 67 13.87 10.08 -0.04
CA ASP A 67 12.41 9.89 -0.11
C ASP A 67 12.03 8.79 -1.09
N LYS A 68 12.69 8.77 -2.25
CA LYS A 68 12.46 7.76 -3.29
C LYS A 68 12.77 6.35 -2.81
N LEU A 69 13.83 6.17 -2.03
CA LEU A 69 14.22 4.87 -1.49
C LEU A 69 13.34 4.48 -0.31
N ARG A 70 13.02 5.44 0.56
CA ARG A 70 12.11 5.30 1.69
C ARG A 70 10.74 4.79 1.25
N THR A 71 10.17 5.39 0.20
CA THR A 71 8.87 4.94 -0.33
C THR A 71 8.88 3.50 -0.84
N ILE A 72 10.01 3.02 -1.34
CA ILE A 72 10.11 1.65 -1.86
C ILE A 72 10.25 0.63 -0.74
N ILE A 73 11.09 0.90 0.27
CA ILE A 73 11.36 -0.05 1.35
C ILE A 73 10.21 -0.18 2.37
N LEU A 74 9.34 0.85 2.47
CA LEU A 74 8.19 0.85 3.39
C LEU A 74 6.91 0.31 2.76
N GLN A 75 6.89 0.03 1.45
CA GLN A 75 5.75 -0.61 0.82
C GLN A 75 5.59 -2.05 1.27
N HIS A 76 4.33 -2.50 1.35
CA HIS A 76 4.01 -3.89 1.69
C HIS A 76 4.71 -4.90 0.76
N ASP A 77 4.77 -4.59 -0.54
CA ASP A 77 5.38 -5.44 -1.56
C ASP A 77 6.83 -5.02 -1.89
N ALA A 78 7.58 -4.57 -0.87
CA ALA A 78 8.94 -4.07 -1.03
C ALA A 78 9.82 -5.03 -1.84
N GLU A 79 9.70 -6.35 -1.62
CA GLU A 79 10.49 -7.38 -2.33
C GLU A 79 10.34 -7.33 -3.86
N GLN A 80 9.12 -7.09 -4.35
CA GLN A 80 8.86 -6.95 -5.79
C GLN A 80 9.49 -5.66 -6.31
N LYS A 81 9.38 -4.59 -5.53
CA LYS A 81 9.89 -3.25 -5.88
C LYS A 81 11.42 -3.14 -5.82
N LEU A 82 12.10 -4.03 -5.11
CA LEU A 82 13.57 -4.13 -5.15
C LEU A 82 14.11 -4.41 -6.57
N GLN A 83 13.29 -4.97 -7.47
CA GLN A 83 13.68 -5.15 -8.87
C GLN A 83 13.81 -3.82 -9.63
N GLU A 84 13.10 -2.77 -9.22
CA GLU A 84 13.16 -1.45 -9.84
C GLU A 84 14.37 -0.63 -9.35
N ILE A 85 14.98 -1.02 -8.22
CA ILE A 85 16.11 -0.31 -7.61
C ILE A 85 17.44 -0.66 -8.30
N THR A 86 18.30 0.33 -8.53
CA THR A 86 19.65 0.13 -9.06
C THR A 86 20.61 -0.48 -8.03
N CYS A 87 21.69 -1.13 -8.46
CA CYS A 87 22.69 -1.69 -7.54
C CYS A 87 23.28 -0.62 -6.60
N LEU A 88 23.49 0.60 -7.11
CA LEU A 88 24.03 1.72 -6.32
C LEU A 88 23.07 2.13 -5.21
N GLN A 89 21.78 2.27 -5.53
CA GLN A 89 20.75 2.61 -4.55
C GLN A 89 20.59 1.50 -3.49
N MET A 90 20.61 0.23 -3.90
CA MET A 90 20.57 -0.89 -2.96
C MET A 90 21.79 -0.86 -2.02
N TYR A 91 22.97 -0.56 -2.54
CA TYR A 91 24.18 -0.41 -1.73
C TYR A 91 24.06 0.77 -0.75
N GLN A 92 23.53 1.93 -1.19
CA GLN A 92 23.29 3.08 -0.31
C GLN A 92 22.39 2.71 0.87
N ILE A 93 21.30 1.99 0.63
CA ILE A 93 20.41 1.50 1.69
C ILE A 93 21.18 0.59 2.65
N LEU A 94 21.94 -0.38 2.13
CA LEU A 94 22.71 -1.31 2.97
C LEU A 94 23.71 -0.59 3.87
N VAL A 95 24.44 0.39 3.35
CA VAL A 95 25.42 1.18 4.11
C VAL A 95 24.75 2.08 5.13
N HIS A 96 23.61 2.68 4.79
CA HIS A 96 22.83 3.54 5.69
C HIS A 96 22.37 2.79 6.94
N PHE A 97 21.86 1.57 6.76
CA PHE A 97 21.43 0.72 7.87
C PHE A 97 22.60 0.04 8.59
N ASN A 98 23.59 -0.44 7.85
CA ASN A 98 24.78 -1.11 8.40
C ASN A 98 26.07 -0.60 7.72
N PRO A 99 26.75 0.40 8.30
CA PRO A 99 28.00 0.95 7.76
C PRO A 99 29.13 -0.08 7.66
N ALA A 100 29.09 -1.15 8.47
CA ALA A 100 30.07 -2.23 8.46
C ALA A 100 29.78 -3.31 7.40
N THR A 101 28.83 -3.07 6.48
CA THR A 101 28.50 -4.02 5.43
C THR A 101 29.69 -4.34 4.52
N LYS A 102 29.88 -5.63 4.22
CA LYS A 102 30.88 -6.11 3.26
C LYS A 102 30.44 -5.92 1.80
N SER A 103 29.20 -5.50 1.59
CA SER A 103 28.65 -5.23 0.25
C SER A 103 29.39 -4.08 -0.42
N ARG A 104 29.42 -4.07 -1.76
CA ARG A 104 30.05 -3.04 -2.59
C ARG A 104 29.14 -2.67 -3.76
N PRO A 105 29.22 -1.46 -4.32
CA PRO A 105 28.34 -1.02 -5.42
C PRO A 105 28.40 -1.91 -6.66
N TYR A 106 29.56 -2.51 -6.93
CA TYR A 106 29.81 -3.36 -8.11
C TYR A 106 29.42 -4.82 -7.90
N HIS A 107 28.91 -5.20 -6.73
CA HIS A 107 28.44 -6.58 -6.51
C HIS A 107 27.21 -6.89 -7.35
N LYS A 108 27.02 -8.17 -7.67
CA LYS A 108 25.82 -8.66 -8.36
C LYS A 108 24.59 -8.25 -7.57
N LYS A 109 23.55 -7.76 -8.27
CA LYS A 109 22.29 -7.32 -7.66
C LYS A 109 21.70 -8.36 -6.71
N ALA A 110 21.70 -9.64 -7.09
CA ALA A 110 21.22 -10.73 -6.25
C ALA A 110 21.90 -10.80 -4.86
N LEU A 111 23.23 -10.56 -4.80
CA LEU A 111 23.95 -10.55 -3.52
C LEU A 111 23.52 -9.35 -2.66
N LEU A 112 23.34 -8.18 -3.26
CA LEU A 112 22.88 -6.98 -2.55
C LEU A 112 21.45 -7.17 -2.05
N THR A 113 20.55 -7.70 -2.87
CA THR A 113 19.18 -8.05 -2.49
C THR A 113 19.17 -9.04 -1.34
N ASN A 114 19.95 -10.12 -1.40
CA ASN A 114 20.02 -11.10 -0.32
C ASN A 114 20.50 -10.47 1.00
N ASN A 115 21.49 -9.57 0.95
CA ASN A 115 21.94 -8.85 2.15
C ASN A 115 20.87 -7.91 2.69
N PHE A 116 20.09 -7.28 1.82
CA PHE A 116 18.98 -6.41 2.21
C PHE A 116 17.89 -7.22 2.91
N LEU A 117 17.45 -8.32 2.30
CA LEU A 117 16.42 -9.20 2.86
C LEU A 117 16.84 -9.81 4.21
N ALA A 118 18.12 -10.17 4.36
CA ALA A 118 18.62 -10.76 5.60
C ALA A 118 18.81 -9.75 6.73
N ASN A 119 19.31 -8.55 6.45
CA ASN A 119 19.78 -7.63 7.50
C ASN A 119 18.92 -6.37 7.66
N VAL A 120 18.34 -5.85 6.58
CA VAL A 120 17.64 -4.56 6.58
C VAL A 120 16.13 -4.76 6.64
N LEU A 121 15.58 -5.67 5.83
CA LEU A 121 14.14 -5.92 5.79
C LEU A 121 13.54 -6.24 7.17
N PRO A 122 14.15 -7.09 8.03
CA PRO A 122 13.58 -7.38 9.35
C PRO A 122 13.51 -6.16 10.26
N LEU A 123 14.42 -5.19 10.09
CA LEU A 123 14.45 -3.95 10.86
C LEU A 123 13.38 -2.97 10.40
N VAL A 124 13.13 -2.92 9.09
CA VAL A 124 12.18 -1.99 8.47
C VAL A 124 10.74 -2.50 8.53
N ARG A 125 10.54 -3.83 8.58
CA ARG A 125 9.22 -4.48 8.57
C ARG A 125 8.21 -3.94 9.61
N PRO A 126 8.60 -3.62 10.86
CA PRO A 126 7.67 -3.04 11.83
C PRO A 126 7.11 -1.66 11.42
N TYR A 127 7.80 -0.97 10.52
CA TYR A 127 7.44 0.36 10.01
C TYR A 127 6.79 0.31 8.63
N ALA A 128 6.64 -0.89 8.04
CA ALA A 128 6.01 -1.05 6.74
C ALA A 128 4.54 -0.63 6.78
N LEU A 129 4.08 0.00 5.71
CA LEU A 129 2.68 0.38 5.56
C LEU A 129 1.82 -0.89 5.54
N PRO A 130 0.64 -0.88 6.19
CA PRO A 130 -0.26 -2.01 6.13
C PRO A 130 -0.61 -2.33 4.68
N ALA A 131 -0.87 -3.61 4.39
CA ALA A 131 -1.37 -4.01 3.09
C ALA A 131 -2.60 -3.15 2.74
N PRO A 132 -2.69 -2.60 1.52
CA PRO A 132 -3.90 -1.91 1.11
C PRO A 132 -5.06 -2.87 1.32
N THR A 133 -6.08 -2.42 2.04
CA THR A 133 -7.27 -3.24 2.30
C THR A 133 -7.91 -3.55 0.95
N THR A 134 -7.72 -4.78 0.47
CA THR A 134 -8.36 -5.34 -0.72
C THR A 134 -9.83 -5.64 -0.47
N GLN A 135 -10.46 -4.93 0.49
CA GLN A 135 -11.90 -4.89 0.55
C GLN A 135 -12.34 -4.56 -0.88
N PRO A 136 -13.05 -5.49 -1.56
CA PRO A 136 -13.51 -5.22 -2.90
C PRO A 136 -14.31 -3.95 -2.72
N MET A 137 -13.76 -2.85 -3.24
CA MET A 137 -14.44 -1.58 -3.16
C MET A 137 -15.81 -1.92 -3.71
N GLN A 138 -16.83 -1.72 -2.88
CA GLN A 138 -18.17 -2.11 -3.22
C GLN A 138 -18.70 -1.10 -4.26
N THR A 139 -17.95 -0.88 -5.34
CA THR A 139 -18.52 -0.84 -6.67
C THR A 139 -19.24 -2.17 -6.86
N LYS A 140 -20.40 -2.30 -6.21
CA LYS A 140 -21.59 -2.73 -6.92
C LYS A 140 -21.59 -1.85 -8.16
N GLN A 141 -20.97 -2.38 -9.21
CA GLN A 141 -21.24 -2.00 -10.56
C GLN A 141 -22.74 -2.11 -10.68
N SER A 142 -23.44 -1.01 -10.42
CA SER A 142 -24.75 -0.77 -10.98
C SER A 142 -24.56 -0.52 -12.47
N ILE A 143 -23.96 -1.49 -13.17
CA ILE A 143 -24.11 -1.63 -14.62
C ILE A 143 -25.61 -1.84 -14.92
N ASP A 144 -26.39 -2.28 -13.93
CA ASP A 144 -27.83 -2.50 -14.02
C ASP A 144 -28.70 -1.23 -13.89
N ASN A 145 -28.15 -0.04 -13.61
CA ASN A 145 -28.99 1.16 -13.51
C ASN A 145 -29.47 1.72 -14.86
N ASP A 146 -28.87 1.28 -15.98
CA ASP A 146 -29.23 1.75 -17.33
C ASP A 146 -29.57 0.58 -18.28
N PHE A 147 -30.07 -0.53 -17.71
CA PHE A 147 -30.56 -1.64 -18.50
C PHE A 147 -31.91 -1.27 -19.13
N ASP A 148 -31.87 -0.78 -20.37
CA ASP A 148 -33.06 -0.62 -21.20
C ASP A 148 -33.29 -1.91 -22.03
N PRO A 149 -34.25 -2.77 -21.66
CA PRO A 149 -34.53 -4.01 -22.38
C PRO A 149 -34.92 -3.77 -23.85
N LEU A 150 -35.41 -2.58 -24.22
CA LEU A 150 -35.79 -2.23 -25.58
C LEU A 150 -34.66 -1.54 -26.37
N SER A 151 -33.54 -1.21 -25.71
CA SER A 151 -32.40 -0.59 -26.37
C SER A 151 -31.82 -1.50 -27.45
N ARG A 152 -31.46 -0.91 -28.60
CA ARG A 152 -30.74 -1.62 -29.66
C ARG A 152 -29.38 -2.17 -29.21
N LYS A 153 -28.83 -1.64 -28.10
CA LYS A 153 -27.57 -2.09 -27.52
C LYS A 153 -27.74 -3.31 -26.60
N THR A 154 -28.98 -3.66 -26.26
CA THR A 154 -29.27 -4.76 -25.35
C THR A 154 -28.97 -6.10 -26.00
N THR A 155 -28.08 -6.84 -25.35
CA THR A 155 -27.63 -8.14 -25.84
C THR A 155 -28.55 -9.26 -25.37
N LYS A 156 -28.55 -10.36 -26.13
CA LYS A 156 -29.26 -11.60 -25.78
C LYS A 156 -28.89 -12.10 -24.37
N GLN A 157 -27.61 -11.98 -24.00
CA GLN A 157 -27.12 -12.41 -22.69
C GLN A 157 -27.70 -11.54 -21.57
N GLN A 158 -27.76 -10.21 -21.73
CA GLN A 158 -28.36 -9.34 -20.74
C GLN A 158 -29.85 -9.62 -20.54
N LEU A 159 -30.61 -9.84 -21.62
CA LEU A 159 -32.03 -10.26 -21.53
C LEU A 159 -32.18 -11.60 -20.81
N THR A 160 -31.32 -12.57 -21.13
CA THR A 160 -31.33 -13.91 -20.50
C THR A 160 -31.05 -13.80 -19.00
N SER A 161 -30.04 -13.02 -18.61
CA SER A 161 -29.70 -12.76 -17.21
C SER A 161 -30.84 -12.04 -16.49
N ALA A 162 -31.44 -11.02 -17.12
CA ALA A 162 -32.54 -10.27 -16.54
C ALA A 162 -33.80 -11.14 -16.34
N ILE A 163 -34.14 -12.00 -17.31
CA ILE A 163 -35.25 -12.97 -17.17
C ILE A 163 -34.96 -13.98 -16.06
N ARG A 164 -33.73 -14.50 -15.95
CA ARG A 164 -33.35 -15.43 -14.87
C ARG A 164 -33.35 -14.76 -13.50
N ASN A 165 -32.97 -13.49 -13.43
CA ASN A 165 -33.05 -12.70 -12.20
C ASN A 165 -34.51 -12.47 -11.79
N ALA A 166 -35.39 -12.17 -12.75
CA ALA A 166 -36.83 -11.99 -12.50
C ALA A 166 -37.52 -13.32 -12.14
N ASN A 167 -37.15 -14.42 -12.78
CA ASN A 167 -37.69 -15.75 -12.52
C ASN A 167 -36.61 -16.85 -12.65
N PRO A 168 -35.96 -17.22 -11.54
CA PRO A 168 -34.87 -18.21 -11.55
C PRO A 168 -35.30 -19.62 -11.96
N LYS A 169 -36.60 -19.93 -11.92
CA LYS A 169 -37.15 -21.24 -12.26
C LYS A 169 -37.45 -21.40 -13.76
N PHE A 170 -37.36 -20.32 -14.54
CA PHE A 170 -37.69 -20.35 -15.96
C PHE A 170 -36.49 -20.80 -16.81
N THR A 171 -36.67 -21.87 -17.59
CA THR A 171 -35.62 -22.41 -18.48
C THR A 171 -35.77 -21.84 -19.89
N ILE A 172 -34.77 -21.08 -20.35
CA ILE A 172 -34.71 -20.53 -21.71
C ILE A 172 -34.03 -21.55 -22.63
N ALA A 173 -34.66 -21.86 -23.77
CA ALA A 173 -34.09 -22.78 -24.74
C ALA A 173 -32.79 -22.21 -25.37
N PRO A 174 -31.75 -23.05 -25.59
CA PRO A 174 -30.59 -22.63 -26.34
C PRO A 174 -31.01 -22.25 -27.77
N GLY A 175 -30.57 -21.10 -28.26
CA GLY A 175 -30.95 -20.60 -29.59
C GLY A 175 -32.20 -19.72 -29.66
N SER A 176 -32.89 -19.40 -28.55
CA SER A 176 -34.02 -18.43 -28.58
C SER A 176 -33.64 -17.11 -29.24
N ARG A 177 -34.54 -16.56 -30.05
CA ARG A 177 -34.34 -15.27 -30.74
C ARG A 177 -34.49 -14.10 -29.76
N THR A 178 -33.87 -12.97 -30.05
CA THR A 178 -33.98 -11.76 -29.21
C THR A 178 -35.44 -11.34 -29.01
N ASP A 179 -36.26 -11.38 -30.06
CA ASP A 179 -37.68 -11.00 -30.00
C ASP A 179 -38.47 -11.88 -29.01
N SER A 180 -38.22 -13.19 -29.01
CA SER A 180 -38.86 -14.11 -28.04
C SER A 180 -38.44 -13.82 -26.61
N LEU A 181 -37.19 -13.38 -26.39
CA LEU A 181 -36.72 -12.98 -25.06
C LEU A 181 -37.35 -11.66 -24.61
N LEU A 182 -37.58 -10.72 -25.53
CA LEU A 182 -38.29 -9.47 -25.23
C LEU A 182 -39.75 -9.74 -24.80
N ILE A 183 -40.43 -10.66 -25.49
CA ILE A 183 -41.78 -11.08 -25.11
C ILE A 183 -41.78 -11.73 -23.73
N LEU A 184 -40.84 -12.63 -23.46
CA LEU A 184 -40.69 -13.29 -22.16
C LEU A 184 -40.36 -12.29 -21.05
N TYR A 185 -39.46 -11.35 -21.31
CA TYR A 185 -39.11 -10.28 -20.39
C TYR A 185 -40.33 -9.42 -20.04
N LYS A 186 -41.12 -9.03 -21.04
CA LYS A 186 -42.39 -8.30 -20.86
C LYS A 186 -43.42 -9.11 -20.05
N ALA A 187 -43.47 -10.42 -20.25
CA ALA A 187 -44.37 -11.31 -19.53
C ALA A 187 -43.99 -11.52 -18.05
N PHE A 188 -42.69 -11.62 -17.74
CA PHE A 188 -42.20 -11.93 -16.39
C PHE A 188 -41.96 -10.70 -15.50
N GLY A 189 -41.69 -9.53 -16.05
CA GLY A 189 -41.65 -8.31 -15.25
C GLY A 189 -40.65 -7.27 -15.72
N ILE A 190 -41.20 -6.22 -16.35
CA ILE A 190 -41.41 -4.97 -15.62
C ILE A 190 -42.87 -4.57 -15.86
N LYS A 191 -43.79 -4.95 -14.95
CA LYS A 191 -44.95 -4.09 -14.73
C LYS A 191 -44.40 -2.88 -13.99
N THR A 192 -44.73 -1.69 -14.48
CA THR A 192 -44.38 -0.36 -13.95
C THR A 192 -42.92 0.07 -14.12
N TYR A 193 -42.61 0.64 -15.30
CA TYR A 193 -42.02 1.98 -15.23
C TYR A 193 -43.12 2.90 -14.67
N PRO A 194 -42.95 3.58 -13.52
CA PRO A 194 -43.74 4.77 -13.31
C PRO A 194 -43.43 5.67 -14.51
N LEU A 195 -44.43 5.96 -15.34
CA LEU A 195 -44.33 7.02 -16.34
C LEU A 195 -43.82 8.23 -15.57
N GLN A 196 -42.57 8.63 -15.80
CA GLN A 196 -42.09 9.89 -15.23
C GLN A 196 -43.05 10.95 -15.75
N GLN A 197 -43.78 11.57 -14.82
CA GLN A 197 -44.65 12.68 -15.14
C GLN A 197 -43.82 13.70 -15.89
N LEU A 198 -44.18 13.94 -17.16
CA LEU A 198 -43.57 15.00 -17.95
C LEU A 198 -43.66 16.30 -17.15
N PRO A 199 -42.57 17.07 -17.03
CA PRO A 199 -42.64 18.39 -16.40
C PRO A 199 -43.66 19.22 -17.18
N SER A 200 -44.71 19.69 -16.50
CA SER A 200 -45.68 20.61 -17.09
C SER A 200 -44.97 21.92 -17.36
N TRP A 201 -44.62 22.18 -18.62
CA TRP A 201 -44.20 23.49 -19.06
C TRP A 201 -45.45 24.39 -19.06
N GLY A 202 -45.68 25.07 -17.94
CA GLY A 202 -46.71 26.10 -17.84
C GLY A 202 -46.25 27.37 -18.57
N PRO A 203 -47.12 28.03 -19.36
CA PRO A 203 -46.80 29.31 -19.97
C PRO A 203 -46.77 30.39 -18.87
N THR A 204 -45.75 31.25 -18.93
CA THR A 204 -45.63 32.46 -18.11
C THR A 204 -46.32 33.63 -18.78
#